data_AF-A0A1Q6DLS6-F1
#
_entry.id   AF-A0A1Q6DLS6-F1
#
_cell.length_a   1.000
_cell.length_b   1.000
_cell.length_c   1.000
_cell.angle_alpha   90.00
_cell.angle_beta   90.00
_cell.angle_gamma   90.00
#
_symmetry.space_group_name_H-M   'P 1'
#
loop_
_entity.id
_entity.type
_entity.pdbx_description
1 polymer ?
#
loop_
_entity_poly.entity_id
_entity_poly.type
_entity_poly.pdbx_seq_one_letter_code
_entity_poly.pdbx_strand_id
1 'polypeptide(L)'
;MLERTKKRHTKTVELRFRGPASKKDEAARLLKELGFENATDSIPWREAFPEYSTEETPAVCLRAARRREGLTQKELAARSGIPQAHISLMERGLMAIGVVRAKKLGEALNAGYKVFL
;
A
#
# COMPACT_ATOMS: atom_id res chain seq x y z
N MET A 1 1.16 26.07 8.30
CA MET A 1 2.42 25.41 7.93
C MET A 1 2.13 24.39 6.84
N LEU A 2 2.41 24.70 5.56
CA LEU A 2 2.47 23.68 4.51
C LEU A 2 3.92 23.18 4.46
N GLU A 3 4.16 21.98 4.95
CA GLU A 3 5.49 21.38 4.90
C GLU A 3 5.87 20.93 3.48
N ARG A 4 7.10 21.31 3.11
CA ARG A 4 8.01 20.77 2.08
C ARG A 4 7.42 19.67 1.18
N THR A 5 6.94 20.04 0.00
CA THR A 5 7.01 19.16 -1.16
C THR A 5 8.48 18.90 -1.48
N LYS A 6 9.05 17.77 -1.03
CA LYS A 6 10.34 17.27 -1.52
C LYS A 6 10.30 17.29 -3.05
N LYS A 7 11.35 17.83 -3.69
CA LYS A 7 11.56 17.73 -5.16
C LYS A 7 11.25 16.29 -5.59
N ARG A 8 10.42 16.10 -6.62
CA ARG A 8 10.21 14.76 -7.20
C ARG A 8 11.55 14.23 -7.69
N HIS A 9 12.01 13.12 -7.11
CA HIS A 9 13.26 12.44 -7.48
C HIS A 9 13.10 11.51 -8.69
N THR A 10 12.15 11.77 -9.59
CA THR A 10 11.95 10.92 -10.76
C THR A 10 12.62 11.57 -11.96
N LYS A 11 13.92 11.37 -12.10
CA LYS A 11 14.70 11.69 -13.32
C LYS A 11 14.59 10.55 -14.33
N THR A 12 13.40 9.99 -14.52
CA THR A 12 13.16 8.86 -15.43
C THR A 12 12.19 9.29 -16.53
N VAL A 13 12.34 8.71 -17.72
CA VAL A 13 11.52 8.98 -18.91
C VAL A 13 10.97 7.67 -19.46
N GLU A 14 9.70 7.66 -19.88
CA GLU A 14 9.04 6.52 -20.54
C GLU A 14 9.08 6.71 -22.06
N LEU A 15 9.46 5.67 -22.80
CA LEU A 15 9.47 5.67 -24.27
C LEU A 15 8.43 4.69 -24.81
N ARG A 16 7.67 5.10 -25.83
CA ARG A 16 6.65 4.27 -26.50
C ARG A 16 6.97 4.14 -27.98
N PHE A 17 7.16 2.91 -28.44
CA PHE A 17 7.50 2.60 -29.83
C PHE A 17 6.48 1.66 -30.48
N ARG A 18 6.38 1.71 -31.82
CA ARG A 18 5.66 0.74 -32.65
C ARG A 18 6.66 0.14 -33.64
N GLY A 19 6.64 -1.17 -33.84
CA GLY A 19 7.58 -1.85 -34.73
C GLY A 19 7.19 -3.31 -35.02
N PRO A 20 7.99 -4.03 -35.82
CA PRO A 20 7.72 -5.42 -36.20
C PRO A 20 7.71 -6.36 -34.99
N ALA A 21 6.71 -7.24 -34.91
CA ALA A 21 6.54 -8.17 -33.79
C ALA A 21 7.74 -9.13 -33.60
N SER A 22 8.39 -9.54 -34.69
CA SER A 22 9.57 -10.42 -34.70
C SER A 22 10.82 -9.81 -34.05
N LYS A 23 10.84 -8.48 -33.87
CA LYS A 23 11.98 -7.74 -33.30
C LYS A 23 11.78 -7.33 -31.84
N LYS A 24 10.67 -7.75 -31.22
CA LYS A 24 10.31 -7.37 -29.84
C LYS A 24 11.43 -7.71 -28.83
N ASP A 25 11.91 -8.95 -28.84
CA ASP A 25 12.88 -9.41 -27.83
C ASP A 25 14.26 -8.77 -28.03
N GLU A 26 14.67 -8.56 -29.29
CA GLU A 26 15.90 -7.85 -29.63
C GLU A 26 15.84 -6.38 -29.16
N ALA A 27 14.71 -5.70 -29.39
CA ALA A 27 14.49 -4.34 -28.92
C ALA A 27 14.49 -4.25 -27.39
N ALA A 28 13.85 -5.20 -26.69
CA ALA A 28 13.84 -5.26 -25.23
C ALA A 28 15.25 -5.45 -24.65
N ARG A 29 16.08 -6.31 -25.25
CA ARG A 29 17.47 -6.53 -24.85
C ARG A 29 18.31 -5.26 -24.99
N LEU A 30 18.24 -4.59 -26.14
CA LEU A 30 18.99 -3.35 -26.40
C LEU A 30 18.58 -2.22 -25.44
N LEU A 31 17.29 -2.08 -25.15
CA LEU A 31 16.80 -1.09 -24.18
C LEU A 31 17.31 -1.40 -22.76
N LYS A 32 17.34 -2.67 -22.36
CA LYS A 32 17.89 -3.10 -21.07
C LYS A 32 19.38 -2.77 -20.93
N GLU A 33 20.17 -2.93 -22.00
CA GLU A 33 21.59 -2.53 -22.03
C GLU A 33 21.77 -1.02 -21.84
N LEU A 34 20.79 -0.22 -22.27
CA LEU A 34 20.76 1.24 -22.07
C LEU A 34 20.19 1.66 -20.70
N GLY A 35 19.88 0.71 -19.81
CA GLY A 35 19.34 0.97 -18.47
C GLY A 35 17.83 1.24 -18.43
N PHE A 36 17.10 0.94 -19.50
CA PHE A 36 15.63 0.96 -19.45
C PHE A 36 15.11 -0.32 -18.81
N GLU A 37 14.14 -0.15 -17.92
CA GLU A 37 13.38 -1.24 -17.33
C GLU A 37 12.03 -1.34 -18.03
N ASN A 38 11.41 -2.53 -17.96
CA ASN A 38 10.07 -2.69 -18.50
C ASN A 38 9.10 -1.90 -17.62
N ALA A 39 8.48 -0.87 -18.20
CA ALA A 39 7.54 0.00 -17.50
C ALA A 39 6.29 -0.73 -16.97
N THR A 40 6.08 -1.97 -17.40
CA THR A 40 4.97 -2.84 -16.97
C THR A 40 5.36 -3.79 -15.84
N ASP A 41 6.64 -3.85 -15.45
CA ASP A 41 7.06 -4.70 -14.35
C ASP A 41 6.44 -4.15 -13.05
N SER A 42 5.58 -4.96 -12.45
CA SER A 42 4.96 -4.68 -11.16
C SER A 42 5.35 -5.76 -10.18
N ILE A 43 5.78 -5.36 -8.99
CA ILE A 43 5.91 -6.29 -7.87
C ILE A 43 4.62 -6.29 -7.06
N PRO A 44 4.24 -7.42 -6.43
CA PRO A 44 3.20 -7.41 -5.41
C PRO A 44 3.50 -6.33 -4.37
N TRP A 45 2.48 -5.56 -3.99
CA TRP A 45 2.69 -4.41 -3.09
C TRP A 45 3.35 -4.79 -1.76
N ARG A 46 3.16 -6.02 -1.26
CA ARG A 46 3.81 -6.51 -0.03
C ARG A 46 5.33 -6.60 -0.18
N GLU A 47 5.82 -6.94 -1.35
CA GLU A 47 7.27 -7.00 -1.64
C GLU A 47 7.87 -5.60 -1.77
N ALA A 48 7.05 -4.59 -2.05
CA ALA A 48 7.49 -3.20 -2.13
C ALA A 48 7.82 -2.58 -0.77
N PHE A 49 7.39 -3.21 0.34
CA PHE A 49 7.61 -2.74 1.72
C PHE A 49 8.25 -3.85 2.58
N PRO A 50 9.48 -4.27 2.28
CA PRO A 50 10.15 -5.36 2.98
C PRO A 50 10.46 -5.05 4.46
N GLU A 51 10.35 -3.79 4.88
CA GLU A 51 10.50 -3.36 6.27
C GLU A 51 9.36 -3.80 7.19
N TYR A 52 8.24 -4.27 6.65
CA TYR A 52 7.10 -4.78 7.41
C TYR A 52 6.94 -6.27 7.22
N SER A 53 6.86 -7.02 8.33
CA SER A 53 6.52 -8.43 8.25
C SER A 53 5.07 -8.65 7.82
N THR A 54 4.76 -9.86 7.36
CA THR A 54 3.37 -10.24 7.02
C THR A 54 2.46 -10.12 8.24
N GLU A 55 2.97 -10.45 9.42
CA GLU A 55 2.26 -10.38 10.70
C GLU A 55 2.02 -8.94 11.17
N GLU A 56 2.96 -8.02 10.87
CA GLU A 56 2.84 -6.60 11.23
C GLU A 56 1.95 -5.81 10.25
N THR A 57 1.84 -6.29 9.02
CA THR A 57 1.16 -5.59 7.93
C THR A 57 -0.28 -5.16 8.29
N PRO A 58 -1.15 -6.02 8.88
CA PRO A 58 -2.50 -5.60 9.27
C PRO A 58 -2.53 -4.42 10.25
N ALA A 59 -1.61 -4.40 11.22
CA ALA A 59 -1.51 -3.34 12.21
C ALA A 59 -1.08 -2.01 11.58
N VAL A 60 -0.11 -2.07 10.65
CA VAL A 60 0.35 -0.93 9.87
C VAL A 60 -0.77 -0.40 8.97
N CYS A 61 -1.45 -1.29 8.23
CA CYS A 61 -2.57 -0.95 7.35
C CYS A 61 -3.72 -0.30 8.12
N LEU A 62 -4.10 -0.82 9.29
CA LEU A 62 -5.14 -0.22 10.14
C LEU A 62 -4.78 1.21 10.55
N ARG A 63 -3.56 1.40 11.06
CA ARG A 63 -3.06 2.70 11.52
C ARG A 63 -2.98 3.71 10.38
N ALA A 64 -2.51 3.28 9.21
CA ALA A 64 -2.42 4.10 8.01
C ALA A 64 -3.81 4.48 7.48
N ALA A 65 -4.72 3.52 7.36
CA ALA A 65 -6.09 3.76 6.92
C ALA A 65 -6.84 4.72 7.86
N ARG A 66 -6.72 4.54 9.18
CA ARG A 66 -7.30 5.47 10.15
C ARG A 66 -6.79 6.91 9.97
N ARG A 67 -5.48 7.08 9.79
CA ARG A 67 -4.87 8.40 9.57
C ARG A 67 -5.29 9.02 8.24
N ARG A 68 -5.44 8.22 7.18
CA ARG A 68 -5.95 8.67 5.89
C ARG A 68 -7.35 9.27 6.00
N GLU A 69 -8.22 8.64 6.79
CA GLU A 69 -9.56 9.14 7.08
C GLU A 69 -9.61 10.27 8.13
N GLY A 70 -8.44 10.70 8.65
CA GLY A 70 -8.34 11.77 9.65
C GLY A 70 -8.94 11.42 11.02
N LEU A 71 -9.14 10.14 11.33
CA LEU A 71 -9.83 9.71 12.55
C LEU A 71 -8.89 9.50 13.72
N THR A 72 -9.33 9.86 14.92
CA THR A 72 -8.78 9.35 16.18
C THR A 72 -9.18 7.89 16.40
N GLN A 73 -8.49 7.18 17.30
CA GLN A 73 -8.89 5.81 17.67
C GLN A 73 -10.30 5.79 18.32
N LYS A 74 -10.68 6.85 19.03
CA LYS A 74 -12.00 7.00 19.65
C LYS A 74 -13.10 7.16 18.60
N GLU A 75 -12.86 7.94 17.56
CA GLU A 75 -13.82 8.11 16.46
C GLU A 75 -13.94 6.84 15.61
N LEU A 76 -12.83 6.15 15.34
CA LEU A 76 -12.88 4.85 14.67
C LEU A 76 -13.64 3.81 15.53
N ALA A 77 -13.50 3.86 16.86
CA ALA A 77 -14.25 3.01 17.77
C ALA A 77 -15.76 3.26 17.63
N ALA A 78 -16.18 4.53 17.63
CA ALA A 78 -17.57 4.92 17.47
C ALA A 78 -18.13 4.48 16.10
N ARG A 79 -17.36 4.63 15.01
CA ARG A 79 -17.81 4.26 13.66
C ARG A 79 -17.88 2.75 13.42
N SER A 80 -16.90 2.00 13.91
CA SER A 80 -16.81 0.54 13.68
C SER A 80 -17.56 -0.29 14.73
N GLY A 81 -17.95 0.30 15.86
CA GLY A 81 -18.48 -0.42 17.01
C GLY A 81 -17.45 -1.35 17.67
N ILE A 82 -16.15 -1.13 17.43
CA ILE A 82 -15.06 -1.86 18.06
C ILE A 82 -14.54 -1.02 19.24
N PRO A 83 -14.36 -1.59 20.44
CA PRO A 83 -13.81 -0.84 21.57
C PRO A 83 -12.49 -0.14 21.23
N GLN A 84 -12.30 1.10 21.66
CA GLN A 84 -11.08 1.88 21.40
C GLN A 84 -9.82 1.15 21.91
N ALA A 85 -9.92 0.45 23.05
CA ALA A 85 -8.83 -0.37 23.58
C ALA A 85 -8.41 -1.49 22.60
N HIS A 86 -9.37 -2.14 21.93
CA HIS A 86 -9.06 -3.14 20.92
C HIS A 86 -8.43 -2.51 19.68
N ILE A 87 -8.90 -1.34 19.24
CA ILE A 87 -8.26 -0.61 18.13
C ILE A 87 -6.80 -0.30 18.48
N SER A 88 -6.53 0.17 19.70
CA SER A 88 -5.16 0.42 20.17
C SER A 88 -4.29 -0.85 20.22
N LEU A 89 -4.83 -1.97 20.67
CA LEU A 89 -4.11 -3.25 20.66
C LEU A 89 -3.84 -3.74 19.24
N MET A 90 -4.82 -3.67 18.34
CA MET A 90 -4.69 -4.06 16.93
C MET A 90 -3.69 -3.17 16.19
N GLU A 91 -3.74 -1.84 16.39
CA GLU A 91 -2.79 -0.91 15.76
C GLU A 91 -1.35 -1.10 16.24
N ARG A 92 -1.15 -1.66 17.44
CA ARG A 92 0.17 -2.02 17.98
C ARG A 92 0.61 -3.44 17.64
N GLY A 93 -0.20 -4.22 16.93
CA GLY A 93 0.09 -5.62 16.62
C GLY A 93 -0.03 -6.56 17.82
N LEU A 94 -0.56 -6.10 18.96
CA LEU A 94 -0.72 -6.90 20.18
C LEU A 94 -2.00 -7.74 20.18
N MET A 95 -2.88 -7.53 19.20
CA MET A 95 -4.10 -8.29 19.00
C MET A 95 -4.32 -8.51 17.50
N ALA A 96 -4.51 -9.77 17.11
CA ALA A 96 -4.83 -10.12 15.73
C ALA A 96 -6.22 -9.58 15.31
N ILE A 97 -6.35 -9.22 14.04
CA ILE A 97 -7.60 -8.72 13.47
C ILE A 97 -8.32 -9.90 12.79
N GLY A 98 -9.37 -10.41 13.44
CA GLY A 98 -10.22 -11.43 12.82
C GLY A 98 -11.12 -10.85 11.71
N VAL A 99 -11.60 -11.72 10.81
CA VAL A 99 -12.42 -11.36 9.64
C VAL A 99 -13.63 -10.47 9.98
N VAL A 100 -14.30 -10.73 11.11
CA VAL A 100 -15.46 -9.94 11.55
C VAL A 100 -15.07 -8.49 11.84
N ARG A 101 -13.96 -8.28 12.56
CA ARG A 101 -13.45 -6.93 12.85
C ARG A 101 -12.90 -6.28 11.59
N ALA A 102 -12.20 -7.03 10.75
CA ALA A 102 -11.69 -6.55 9.48
C ALA A 102 -12.81 -5.98 8.60
N LYS A 103 -13.97 -6.65 8.50
CA LYS A 103 -15.13 -6.17 7.74
C LYS A 103 -15.67 -4.84 8.30
N LYS A 104 -15.89 -4.76 9.62
CA LYS A 104 -16.32 -3.52 10.29
C LYS A 104 -15.34 -2.37 10.09
N LEU A 105 -14.04 -2.66 10.15
CA LEU A 105 -12.98 -1.69 9.88
C LEU A 105 -12.98 -1.25 8.41
N GLY A 106 -13.18 -2.17 7.47
CA GLY A 106 -13.28 -1.88 6.04
C GLY A 106 -14.41 -0.91 5.72
N GLU A 107 -15.60 -1.16 6.29
CA GLU A 107 -16.74 -0.25 6.18
C GLU A 107 -16.45 1.12 6.81
N ALA A 108 -15.90 1.16 8.03
CA ALA A 108 -15.63 2.40 8.75
C ALA A 108 -14.50 3.26 8.14
N LEU A 109 -13.58 2.62 7.39
CA LEU A 109 -12.37 3.24 6.83
C LEU A 109 -12.37 3.33 5.29
N ASN A 110 -13.51 3.03 4.66
CA ASN A 110 -13.64 3.01 3.20
C ASN A 110 -12.50 2.21 2.52
N ALA A 111 -12.28 0.99 2.99
CA ALA A 111 -11.18 0.12 2.56
C ALA A 111 -11.64 -1.33 2.37
N GLY A 112 -11.02 -2.04 1.43
CA GLY A 112 -11.24 -3.48 1.32
C GLY A 112 -10.73 -4.22 2.55
N TYR A 113 -11.60 -4.96 3.25
CA TYR A 113 -11.28 -5.55 4.56
C TYR A 113 -10.05 -6.48 4.59
N LYS A 114 -9.69 -7.08 3.44
CA LYS A 114 -8.56 -8.01 3.32
C LYS A 114 -7.20 -7.35 3.60
N VAL A 115 -7.10 -6.03 3.55
CA VAL A 115 -5.87 -5.32 3.92
C VAL A 115 -5.60 -5.36 5.43
N PHE A 116 -6.60 -5.72 6.24
CA PHE A 116 -6.47 -5.89 7.68
C PHE A 116 -6.30 -7.36 8.08
N LEU A 117 -5.96 -8.24 7.13
CA LEU A 117 -5.71 -9.67 7.33
C LEU A 117 -4.28 -10.06 6.92
#